data_AF-A0A0Q6SFL5-F1
#
_entry.id   AF-A0A0Q6SFL5-F1
#
_cell.length_a   1.000
_cell.length_b   1.000
_cell.length_c   1.000
_cell.angle_alpha   90.00
_cell.angle_beta   90.00
_cell.angle_gamma   90.00
#
_symmetry.space_group_name_H-M   'P 1'
#
loop_
_entity.id
_entity.type
_entity.pdbx_description
1 polymer ?
#
loop_
_entity_poly.entity_id
_entity_poly.type
_entity_poly.pdbx_seq_one_letter_code
_entity_poly.pdbx_strand_id
1 'polypeptide(L)'
;MIPFFKRAAPAHDACSLGRTAVAVPLQPGCGTPPGCPIVIVDADGRPRRATTPPGKKVELRPGELAWAFHPGPYTIAIVPFAQAPEIGLRTTFAIDPLDPAPAGKRFDLYLAAEADGRVDLAALGAAVEGAVRSALEQGALDLPPCADIDEWNAFRLGLNQLLYLRFGLSVDDCVPVELDDVDYAAQLAARAAGGAVAVAPASVAERVERVEPALADAKALRRMFLELPCLMCGLRLGALPSGQDQFRQQQALLQRLDRLSVEITTMPALVLAAPGQPLAIDDQLRRMRHSRRATVALDEAWALLARLDGADKDEGDARLAALYDEAERIVANLEAECAGRRAVHAAKEPA
;
A
#
# COMPACT_ATOMS: atom_id res chain seq x y z
N MET A 1 54.85 -8.28 8.99
CA MET A 1 53.48 -7.92 9.42
C MET A 1 52.65 -7.79 8.15
N ILE A 2 51.94 -8.86 7.76
CA ILE A 2 51.23 -8.95 6.48
C ILE A 2 50.00 -8.03 6.55
N PRO A 3 49.79 -7.12 5.59
CA PRO A 3 48.60 -6.28 5.59
C PRO A 3 47.38 -7.18 5.38
N PHE A 4 46.49 -7.21 6.36
CA PHE A 4 45.18 -7.84 6.21
C PHE A 4 44.47 -7.20 5.02
N PHE A 5 44.25 -7.99 3.97
CA PHE A 5 43.43 -7.62 2.83
C PHE A 5 42.03 -7.23 3.35
N LYS A 6 41.75 -5.93 3.43
CA LYS A 6 40.38 -5.44 3.57
C LYS A 6 39.64 -5.88 2.32
N ARG A 7 38.78 -6.91 2.45
CA ARG A 7 37.82 -7.27 1.39
C ARG A 7 37.06 -5.99 1.02
N ALA A 8 37.13 -5.62 -0.25
CA ALA A 8 36.32 -4.55 -0.81
C ALA A 8 34.86 -4.85 -0.49
N ALA A 9 34.12 -3.84 0.00
CA ALA A 9 32.69 -3.99 0.17
C ALA A 9 32.06 -4.30 -1.20
N PRO A 10 31.03 -5.17 -1.26
CA PRO A 10 30.32 -5.41 -2.51
C PRO A 10 29.85 -4.07 -3.08
N ALA A 11 30.09 -3.86 -4.37
CA ALA A 11 29.65 -2.65 -5.05
C ALA A 11 28.12 -2.64 -5.09
N HIS A 12 27.52 -1.53 -4.64
CA HIS A 12 26.10 -1.30 -4.82
C HIS A 12 25.79 -1.05 -6.29
N ASP A 13 24.63 -1.50 -6.76
CA ASP A 13 23.94 -0.84 -7.89
C ASP A 13 23.35 0.52 -7.41
N ALA A 14 24.18 1.33 -6.75
CA ALA A 14 23.78 2.65 -6.21
C ALA A 14 23.56 3.68 -7.33
N CYS A 15 23.98 3.38 -8.56
CA CYS A 15 23.81 4.27 -9.70
C CYS A 15 22.34 4.45 -10.10
N SER A 16 21.47 3.48 -9.76
CA SER A 16 20.04 3.52 -10.08
C SER A 16 19.19 4.16 -8.96
N LEU A 17 19.69 4.17 -7.73
CA LEU A 17 19.00 4.71 -6.56
C LEU A 17 18.84 6.24 -6.67
N GLY A 18 17.62 6.73 -6.48
CA GLY A 18 17.27 8.14 -6.69
C GLY A 18 17.02 8.53 -8.15
N ARG A 19 17.18 7.60 -9.11
CA ARG A 19 16.93 7.83 -10.54
C ARG A 19 15.81 6.95 -11.09
N THR A 20 16.00 5.64 -11.02
CA THR A 20 15.03 4.64 -11.49
C THR A 20 14.56 3.71 -10.37
N ALA A 21 15.30 3.67 -9.26
CA ALA A 21 14.92 2.97 -8.03
C ALA A 21 14.69 3.96 -6.88
N VAL A 22 13.66 3.71 -6.08
CA VAL A 22 13.37 4.44 -4.85
C VAL A 22 14.06 3.77 -3.67
N ALA A 23 14.06 2.43 -3.63
CA ALA A 23 14.74 1.64 -2.61
C ALA A 23 15.45 0.42 -3.23
N VAL A 24 16.62 0.08 -2.68
CA VAL A 24 17.42 -1.08 -3.09
C VAL A 24 17.77 -1.95 -1.88
N PRO A 25 17.68 -3.29 -2.01
CA PRO A 25 18.03 -4.19 -0.93
C PRO A 25 19.53 -4.14 -0.67
N LEU A 26 19.90 -4.19 0.61
CA LEU A 26 21.29 -4.20 1.06
C LEU A 26 21.69 -5.62 1.44
N GLN A 27 22.84 -6.05 0.93
CA GLN A 27 23.44 -7.31 1.35
C GLN A 27 24.20 -7.13 2.68
N PRO A 28 24.29 -8.18 3.51
CA PRO A 28 25.04 -8.13 4.76
C PRO A 28 26.49 -7.67 4.55
N GLY A 29 26.93 -6.69 5.34
CA GLY A 29 28.29 -6.15 5.29
C GLY A 29 28.57 -5.14 4.18
N CYS A 30 27.56 -4.76 3.38
CA CYS A 30 27.63 -3.60 2.50
C CYS A 30 27.69 -2.29 3.30
N GLY A 31 28.37 -1.28 2.74
CA GLY A 31 28.39 0.07 3.31
C GLY A 31 27.07 0.80 3.08
N THR A 32 26.77 1.83 3.87
CA THR A 32 25.60 2.68 3.60
C THR A 32 25.87 3.61 2.39
N PRO A 33 24.99 3.68 1.37
CA PRO A 33 25.10 4.72 0.36
C PRO A 33 25.01 6.11 1.02
N PRO A 34 25.83 7.09 0.61
CA PRO A 34 25.84 8.41 1.25
C PRO A 34 24.49 9.10 1.07
N GLY A 35 23.99 9.73 2.13
CA GLY A 35 22.73 10.47 2.12
C GLY A 35 21.45 9.62 2.04
N CYS A 36 21.57 8.29 1.95
CA CYS A 36 20.44 7.38 1.88
C CYS A 36 20.14 6.78 3.27
N PRO A 37 18.96 7.02 3.86
CA PRO A 37 18.61 6.36 5.10
C PRO A 37 18.30 4.88 4.87
N ILE A 38 18.37 4.09 5.93
CA ILE A 38 18.31 2.63 5.85
C ILE A 38 17.22 2.11 6.74
N VAL A 39 16.39 1.24 6.16
CA VAL A 39 15.36 0.49 6.85
C VAL A 39 15.85 -0.93 7.01
N ILE A 40 15.82 -1.42 8.25
CA ILE A 40 16.06 -2.81 8.58
C ILE A 40 14.73 -3.40 9.02
N VAL A 41 14.36 -4.53 8.44
CA VAL A 41 13.16 -5.29 8.78
C VAL A 41 13.60 -6.55 9.49
N ASP A 42 13.12 -6.74 10.72
CA ASP A 42 13.45 -7.93 11.49
C ASP A 42 12.72 -9.19 11.00
N ALA A 43 13.03 -10.33 11.61
CA ALA A 43 12.42 -11.61 11.27
C ALA A 43 10.90 -11.63 11.53
N ASP A 44 10.41 -10.77 12.44
CA ASP A 44 8.98 -10.61 12.74
C ASP A 44 8.31 -9.60 11.77
N GLY A 45 9.05 -9.07 10.79
CA GLY A 45 8.55 -8.11 9.81
C GLY A 45 8.48 -6.68 10.32
N ARG A 46 9.00 -6.36 11.50
CA ARG A 46 8.94 -5.02 12.07
C ARG A 46 10.08 -4.15 11.52
N PRO A 47 9.76 -2.99 10.92
CA PRO A 47 10.79 -2.10 10.43
C PRO A 47 11.41 -1.25 11.55
N ARG A 48 12.68 -0.91 11.36
CA ARG A 48 13.42 0.09 12.14
C ARG A 48 14.43 0.82 11.26
N ARG A 49 14.71 2.10 11.54
CA ARG A 49 15.79 2.82 10.86
C ARG A 49 17.14 2.42 11.46
N ALA A 50 18.16 2.24 10.62
CA ALA A 50 19.52 2.09 11.10
C ALA A 50 20.03 3.43 11.65
N THR A 51 20.71 3.38 12.80
CA THR A 51 21.41 4.55 13.39
C THR A 51 22.86 4.66 12.92
N THR A 52 23.27 3.78 12.00
CA THR A 52 24.62 3.68 11.48
C THR A 52 25.00 4.95 10.70
N PRO A 53 26.14 5.60 11.00
CA PRO A 53 26.59 6.77 10.26
C PRO A 53 26.80 6.48 8.75
N PRO A 54 26.68 7.49 7.88
CA PRO A 54 27.00 7.36 6.46
C PRO A 54 28.39 6.76 6.22
N GLY A 55 28.51 5.85 5.26
CA GLY A 55 29.76 5.16 4.89
C GLY A 55 30.21 4.03 5.82
N LYS A 56 29.51 3.76 6.93
CA LYS A 56 29.78 2.58 7.78
C LYS A 56 29.00 1.37 7.30
N LYS A 57 29.42 0.17 7.71
CA LYS A 57 28.74 -1.08 7.33
C LYS A 57 27.46 -1.25 8.14
N VAL A 58 26.40 -1.70 7.46
CA VAL A 58 25.19 -2.12 8.15
C VAL A 58 25.40 -3.51 8.70
N GLU A 59 25.22 -3.67 10.00
CA GLU A 59 25.20 -4.98 10.65
C GLU A 59 23.76 -5.49 10.64
N LEU A 60 23.57 -6.64 9.97
CA LEU A 60 22.29 -7.35 9.92
C LEU A 60 22.39 -8.60 10.78
N ARG A 61 21.39 -8.82 11.63
CA ARG A 61 21.22 -10.06 12.38
C ARG A 61 20.69 -11.17 11.44
N PRO A 62 20.87 -12.45 11.80
CA PRO A 62 20.29 -13.54 11.02
C PRO A 62 18.78 -13.36 10.82
N GLY A 63 18.33 -13.42 9.58
CA GLY A 63 16.92 -13.23 9.21
C GLY A 63 16.49 -11.77 9.01
N GLU A 64 17.35 -10.78 9.29
CA GLU A 64 17.05 -9.38 8.98
C GLU A 64 17.25 -9.09 7.49
N LEU A 65 16.34 -8.29 6.94
CA LEU A 65 16.45 -7.71 5.60
C LEU A 65 16.71 -6.22 5.76
N ALA A 66 17.38 -5.61 4.77
CA ALA A 66 17.60 -4.18 4.79
C ALA A 66 17.46 -3.55 3.41
N TRP A 67 17.01 -2.30 3.40
CA TRP A 67 16.89 -1.46 2.23
C TRP A 67 17.54 -0.11 2.48
N ALA A 68 18.31 0.36 1.51
CA ALA A 68 18.62 1.78 1.39
C ALA A 68 17.60 2.41 0.46
N PHE A 69 17.07 3.57 0.82
CA PHE A 69 16.20 4.34 -0.07
C PHE A 69 16.73 5.77 -0.20
N HIS A 70 16.38 6.41 -1.32
CA HIS A 70 16.68 7.80 -1.54
C HIS A 70 15.42 8.65 -1.27
N PRO A 71 15.52 9.74 -0.50
CA PRO A 71 14.33 10.48 -0.04
C PRO A 71 13.61 11.26 -1.15
N GLY A 72 14.25 11.44 -2.31
CA GLY A 72 13.67 12.18 -3.45
C GLY A 72 14.28 13.58 -3.60
N PRO A 73 13.59 14.51 -4.27
CA PRO A 73 12.23 14.38 -4.80
C PRO A 73 12.12 13.42 -5.99
N TYR A 74 10.93 12.86 -6.20
CA TYR A 74 10.57 12.08 -7.38
C TYR A 74 9.37 12.70 -8.07
N THR A 75 9.31 12.63 -9.39
CA THR A 75 8.15 13.05 -10.18
C THR A 75 7.65 11.88 -11.00
N ILE A 76 6.35 11.61 -10.91
CA ILE A 76 5.65 10.61 -11.70
C ILE A 76 4.47 11.26 -12.43
N ALA A 77 4.10 10.68 -13.57
CA ALA A 77 2.85 10.95 -14.24
C ALA A 77 1.92 9.76 -14.00
N ILE A 78 0.68 10.04 -13.60
CA ILE A 78 -0.35 9.01 -13.38
C ILE A 78 -1.60 9.34 -14.20
N VAL A 79 -2.34 8.30 -14.58
CA VAL A 79 -3.64 8.38 -15.30
C VAL A 79 -4.76 7.95 -14.34
N PRO A 80 -5.15 8.80 -13.38
CA PRO A 80 -6.11 8.41 -12.35
C PRO A 80 -7.55 8.40 -12.88
N PHE A 81 -7.86 9.20 -13.90
CA PHE A 81 -9.22 9.44 -14.34
C PHE A 81 -9.65 8.45 -15.42
N ALA A 82 -10.39 7.42 -15.01
CA ALA A 82 -10.93 6.45 -15.96
C ALA A 82 -11.82 7.11 -17.02
N GLN A 83 -12.58 8.14 -16.65
CA GLN A 83 -13.49 8.85 -17.55
C GLN A 83 -12.83 9.94 -18.40
N ALA A 84 -11.64 10.42 -18.02
CA ALA A 84 -10.89 11.48 -18.71
C ALA A 84 -9.39 11.11 -18.81
N PRO A 85 -9.04 10.02 -19.53
CA PRO A 85 -7.66 9.54 -19.63
C PRO A 85 -6.69 10.54 -20.29
N GLU A 86 -7.21 11.57 -20.96
CA GLU A 86 -6.46 12.66 -21.57
C GLU A 86 -5.83 13.62 -20.54
N ILE A 87 -6.39 13.69 -19.32
CA ILE A 87 -5.84 14.50 -18.24
C ILE A 87 -5.15 13.56 -17.25
N GLY A 88 -3.83 13.65 -17.17
CA GLY A 88 -3.03 13.00 -16.15
C GLY A 88 -2.79 13.92 -14.95
N LEU A 89 -2.21 13.34 -13.89
CA LEU A 89 -1.61 14.12 -12.81
C LEU A 89 -0.10 13.95 -12.87
N ARG A 90 0.61 15.07 -12.89
CA ARG A 90 2.04 15.09 -12.58
C ARG A 90 2.18 15.33 -11.08
N THR A 91 2.65 14.31 -10.39
CA THR A 91 2.80 14.32 -8.93
C THR A 91 4.27 14.25 -8.57
N THR A 92 4.73 15.25 -7.81
CA THR A 92 6.06 15.29 -7.20
C THR A 92 5.94 14.98 -5.72
N PHE A 93 6.72 14.02 -5.25
CA PHE A 93 6.69 13.57 -3.87
C PHE A 93 8.09 13.29 -3.33
N ALA A 94 8.20 13.29 -2.01
CA ALA A 94 9.38 12.92 -1.27
C ALA A 94 9.04 11.92 -0.15
N ILE A 95 10.06 11.26 0.38
CA ILE A 95 9.96 10.40 1.56
C ILE A 95 10.67 11.13 2.69
N ASP A 96 9.95 11.47 3.74
CA ASP A 96 10.55 12.11 4.91
C ASP A 96 11.52 11.12 5.62
N PRO A 97 12.84 11.42 5.65
CA PRO A 97 13.80 10.55 6.33
C PRO A 97 13.62 10.57 7.86
N LEU A 98 13.09 11.68 8.41
CA LEU A 98 12.94 11.90 9.85
C LEU A 98 11.55 11.52 10.37
N ASP A 99 10.54 11.40 9.50
CA ASP A 99 9.12 11.07 9.74
C ASP A 99 8.77 10.84 11.23
N PRO A 100 8.18 11.84 11.91
CA PRO A 100 7.93 11.79 13.35
C PRO A 100 6.67 11.01 13.75
N ALA A 101 5.94 10.40 12.82
CA ALA A 101 4.59 9.90 13.11
C ALA A 101 4.52 8.79 14.17
N PRO A 102 3.53 8.85 15.09
CA PRO A 102 3.39 7.92 16.21
C PRO A 102 2.98 6.49 15.80
N ALA A 103 2.44 6.31 14.60
CA ALA A 103 1.99 5.02 14.06
C ALA A 103 3.09 4.21 13.33
N GLY A 104 4.35 4.65 13.45
CA GLY A 104 5.49 4.08 12.72
C GLY A 104 5.76 4.83 11.42
N LYS A 105 7.02 4.85 10.99
CA LYS A 105 7.46 5.50 9.75
C LYS A 105 6.82 4.79 8.56
N ARG A 106 5.90 5.47 7.87
CA ARG A 106 4.94 4.82 6.95
C ARG A 106 5.60 4.16 5.75
N PHE A 107 6.63 4.80 5.21
CA PHE A 107 7.41 4.22 4.11
C PHE A 107 8.15 2.95 4.54
N ASP A 108 8.54 2.86 5.82
CA ASP A 108 9.22 1.67 6.35
C ASP A 108 8.25 0.49 6.44
N LEU A 109 6.99 0.75 6.79
CA LEU A 109 5.92 -0.25 6.76
C LEU A 109 5.63 -0.72 5.34
N TYR A 110 5.57 0.20 4.37
CA TYR A 110 5.43 -0.17 2.95
C TYR A 110 6.57 -1.09 2.49
N LEU A 111 7.83 -0.76 2.79
CA LEU A 111 8.96 -1.63 2.47
C LEU A 111 8.86 -2.98 3.18
N ALA A 112 8.51 -2.97 4.46
CA ALA A 112 8.34 -4.18 5.23
C ALA A 112 7.17 -5.04 4.75
N ALA A 113 6.14 -4.48 4.13
CA ALA A 113 4.97 -5.24 3.73
C ALA A 113 5.02 -5.71 2.27
N GLU A 114 5.54 -4.88 1.37
CA GLU A 114 5.38 -5.06 -0.09
C GLU A 114 6.69 -5.18 -0.86
N ALA A 115 7.82 -4.67 -0.33
CA ALA A 115 9.07 -4.73 -1.06
C ALA A 115 9.57 -6.17 -1.19
N ASP A 116 9.82 -6.57 -2.44
CA ASP A 116 10.39 -7.86 -2.80
C ASP A 116 11.64 -7.59 -3.64
N GLY A 117 12.74 -7.33 -2.94
CA GLY A 117 13.97 -6.84 -3.54
C GLY A 117 13.92 -5.34 -3.83
N ARG A 118 14.21 -4.95 -5.07
CA ARG A 118 14.35 -3.55 -5.50
C ARG A 118 12.97 -2.92 -5.74
N VAL A 119 12.77 -1.69 -5.26
CA VAL A 119 11.56 -0.90 -5.50
C VAL A 119 11.85 0.11 -6.59
N ASP A 120 11.39 -0.19 -7.80
CA ASP A 120 11.51 0.71 -8.95
C ASP A 120 10.49 1.85 -8.89
N LEU A 121 10.92 3.03 -9.35
CA LEU A 121 10.06 4.22 -9.38
C LEU A 121 8.84 4.01 -10.28
N ALA A 122 8.99 3.31 -11.40
CA ALA A 122 7.88 2.99 -12.30
C ALA A 122 6.86 2.04 -11.64
N ALA A 123 7.34 1.04 -10.91
CA ALA A 123 6.47 0.10 -10.20
C ALA A 123 5.73 0.79 -9.03
N LEU A 124 6.43 1.65 -8.28
CA LEU A 124 5.80 2.48 -7.27
C LEU A 124 4.76 3.44 -7.88
N GLY A 125 5.08 4.06 -9.03
CA GLY A 125 4.16 4.93 -9.75
C GLY A 125 2.87 4.22 -10.17
N ALA A 126 2.99 2.98 -10.68
CA ALA A 126 1.82 2.16 -11.02
C ALA A 126 0.98 1.77 -9.78
N ALA A 127 1.63 1.48 -8.65
CA ALA A 127 0.93 1.22 -7.39
C ALA A 127 0.20 2.45 -6.87
N VAL A 128 0.84 3.62 -6.95
CA VAL A 128 0.24 4.93 -6.61
C VAL A 128 -0.96 5.22 -7.50
N GLU A 129 -0.84 5.06 -8.82
CA GLU A 129 -1.97 5.24 -9.75
C GLU A 129 -3.15 4.33 -9.40
N GLY A 130 -2.88 3.04 -9.11
CA GLY A 130 -3.91 2.08 -8.72
C GLY A 130 -4.63 2.45 -7.41
N ALA A 131 -3.90 2.98 -6.43
CA ALA A 131 -4.46 3.46 -5.18
C ALA A 131 -5.34 4.70 -5.39
N VAL A 132 -4.87 5.66 -6.20
CA VAL A 132 -5.65 6.88 -6.51
C VAL A 132 -6.92 6.52 -7.29
N ARG A 133 -6.85 5.62 -8.27
CA ARG A 133 -8.02 5.17 -9.01
C ARG A 133 -9.05 4.49 -8.11
N SER A 134 -8.61 3.60 -7.23
CA SER A 134 -9.50 2.96 -6.24
C SER A 134 -10.18 4.00 -5.34
N ALA A 135 -9.41 4.99 -4.85
CA ALA A 135 -9.94 6.03 -3.99
C ALA A 135 -10.96 6.93 -4.70
N LEU A 136 -10.77 7.22 -5.98
CA LEU A 136 -11.75 7.94 -6.82
C LEU A 136 -13.01 7.09 -7.05
N GLU A 137 -12.87 5.81 -7.38
CA GLU A 137 -14.00 4.90 -7.60
C GLU A 137 -14.86 4.71 -6.33
N GLN A 138 -14.23 4.79 -5.16
CA GLN A 138 -14.88 4.67 -3.85
C GLN A 138 -15.43 6.00 -3.31
N GLY A 139 -15.18 7.13 -3.99
CA GLY A 139 -15.55 8.46 -3.49
C GLY A 139 -14.78 8.88 -2.23
N ALA A 140 -13.60 8.29 -1.99
CA ALA A 140 -12.69 8.73 -0.93
C ALA A 140 -11.84 9.93 -1.38
N LEU A 141 -11.64 10.07 -2.69
CA LEU A 141 -11.17 11.29 -3.34
C LEU A 141 -12.23 11.77 -4.31
N ASP A 142 -12.51 13.06 -4.30
CA ASP A 142 -13.40 13.69 -5.26
C ASP A 142 -12.57 14.41 -6.31
N LEU A 143 -12.73 14.02 -7.58
CA LEU A 143 -12.16 14.78 -8.68
C LEU A 143 -12.94 16.09 -8.80
N PRO A 144 -12.33 17.25 -8.56
CA PRO A 144 -13.03 18.51 -8.71
C PRO A 144 -13.43 18.69 -10.18
N PRO A 145 -14.59 19.30 -10.46
CA PRO A 145 -14.94 19.75 -11.82
C PRO A 145 -14.00 20.87 -12.34
N CYS A 146 -12.92 21.17 -11.61
CA CYS A 146 -11.96 22.25 -11.81
C CYS A 146 -12.64 23.64 -11.87
N ALA A 147 -13.68 23.84 -11.06
CA ALA A 147 -14.42 25.09 -11.02
C ALA A 147 -13.80 26.13 -10.07
N ASP A 148 -13.11 25.68 -9.02
CA ASP A 148 -12.47 26.55 -8.03
C ASP A 148 -11.13 26.00 -7.48
N ILE A 149 -10.28 26.90 -6.99
CA ILE A 149 -8.98 26.57 -6.39
C ILE A 149 -9.13 25.85 -5.04
N ASP A 150 -10.20 26.13 -4.30
CA ASP A 150 -10.45 25.49 -3.01
C ASP A 150 -10.80 24.00 -3.17
N GLU A 151 -11.57 23.65 -4.21
CA GLU A 151 -11.85 22.27 -4.58
C GLU A 151 -10.57 21.52 -4.98
N TRP A 152 -9.68 22.18 -5.71
CA TRP A 152 -8.38 21.62 -6.07
C TRP A 152 -7.47 21.42 -4.85
N ASN A 153 -7.47 22.37 -3.92
CA ASN A 153 -6.73 22.26 -2.67
C ASN A 153 -7.25 21.11 -1.79
N ALA A 154 -8.57 20.93 -1.73
CA ALA A 154 -9.19 19.79 -1.03
C ALA A 154 -8.78 18.45 -1.64
N PHE A 155 -8.80 18.34 -2.98
CA PHE A 155 -8.30 17.17 -3.68
C PHE A 155 -6.82 16.90 -3.39
N ARG A 156 -5.96 17.92 -3.48
CA ARG A 156 -4.52 17.79 -3.17
C ARG A 156 -4.27 17.35 -1.73
N LEU A 157 -5.05 17.88 -0.79
CA LEU A 157 -4.96 17.49 0.62
C LEU A 157 -5.33 16.00 0.79
N GLY A 158 -6.44 15.57 0.18
CA GLY A 158 -6.86 14.17 0.19
C GLY A 158 -5.82 13.25 -0.46
N LEU A 159 -5.27 13.65 -1.62
CA LEU A 159 -4.22 12.90 -2.30
C LEU A 159 -2.97 12.76 -1.42
N ASN A 160 -2.51 13.87 -0.82
CA ASN A 160 -1.36 13.85 0.09
C ASN A 160 -1.61 12.90 1.27
N GLN A 161 -2.81 12.93 1.85
CA GLN A 161 -3.16 12.07 2.97
C GLN A 161 -3.22 10.58 2.57
N LEU A 162 -3.81 10.27 1.41
CA LEU A 162 -3.83 8.92 0.85
C LEU A 162 -2.40 8.38 0.67
N LEU A 163 -1.55 9.14 -0.03
CA LEU A 163 -0.19 8.70 -0.33
C LEU A 163 0.67 8.61 0.92
N TYR A 164 0.45 9.49 1.89
CA TYR A 164 1.14 9.42 3.17
C TYR A 164 0.72 8.20 3.99
N LEU A 165 -0.58 7.94 4.18
CA LEU A 165 -1.03 6.82 5.00
C LEU A 165 -0.69 5.46 4.37
N ARG A 166 -0.83 5.36 3.05
CA ARG A 166 -0.66 4.10 2.31
C ARG A 166 0.79 3.76 2.00
N PHE A 167 1.58 4.77 1.62
CA PHE A 167 2.94 4.58 1.12
C PHE A 167 4.00 5.33 1.94
N GLY A 168 3.60 6.28 2.80
CA GLY A 168 4.54 7.17 3.50
C GLY A 168 5.21 8.20 2.60
N LEU A 169 4.51 8.62 1.56
CA LEU A 169 4.98 9.65 0.63
C LEU A 169 4.35 10.99 0.99
N SER A 170 5.16 12.05 1.03
CA SER A 170 4.71 13.42 1.17
C SER A 170 4.66 14.07 -0.21
N VAL A 171 3.48 14.58 -0.58
CA VAL A 171 3.27 15.22 -1.88
C VAL A 171 3.68 16.69 -1.79
N ASP A 172 4.72 17.06 -2.54
CA ASP A 172 5.19 18.44 -2.65
C ASP A 172 4.34 19.21 -3.67
N ASP A 173 4.12 18.59 -4.84
CA ASP A 173 3.37 19.20 -5.93
C ASP A 173 2.48 18.18 -6.67
N CYS A 174 1.33 18.63 -7.11
CA CYS A 174 0.39 17.86 -7.92
C CYS A 174 -0.34 18.82 -8.85
N VAL A 175 -0.15 18.62 -10.15
CA VAL A 175 -0.76 19.46 -11.19
C VAL A 175 -1.38 18.60 -12.29
N PRO A 176 -2.56 18.97 -12.82
CA PRO A 176 -3.10 18.32 -13.98
C PRO A 176 -2.23 18.60 -15.20
N VAL A 177 -1.98 17.59 -16.02
CA VAL A 177 -1.18 17.68 -17.25
C VAL A 177 -1.86 16.90 -18.37
N GLU A 178 -1.74 17.38 -19.60
CA GLU A 178 -2.01 16.54 -20.76
C GLU A 178 -0.85 15.54 -20.91
N LEU A 179 -1.17 14.27 -21.13
CA LEU A 179 -0.15 13.23 -21.25
C LEU A 179 0.16 12.99 -22.73
N ASP A 180 1.37 13.38 -23.14
CA ASP A 180 1.84 13.28 -24.52
C ASP A 180 1.99 11.82 -25.03
N ASP A 181 2.09 10.85 -24.12
CA ASP A 181 2.42 9.44 -24.39
C ASP A 181 1.19 8.50 -24.47
N VAL A 182 -0.04 9.04 -24.45
CA VAL A 182 -1.27 8.23 -24.45
C VAL A 182 -1.86 8.13 -25.86
N ASP A 183 -1.87 6.93 -26.45
CA ASP A 183 -2.57 6.67 -27.72
C ASP A 183 -4.09 6.69 -27.53
N TYR A 184 -4.64 7.91 -27.61
CA TYR A 184 -6.05 8.20 -27.40
C TYR A 184 -6.95 7.51 -28.43
N ALA A 185 -6.50 7.42 -29.69
CA ALA A 185 -7.27 6.80 -30.76
C ALA A 185 -7.46 5.30 -30.49
N ALA A 186 -6.42 4.62 -30.02
CA ALA A 186 -6.50 3.21 -29.62
C ALA A 186 -7.45 3.00 -28.41
N GLN A 187 -7.41 3.89 -27.41
CA GLN A 187 -8.28 3.78 -26.23
C GLN A 187 -9.75 4.05 -26.57
N LEU A 188 -10.03 5.08 -27.37
CA LEU A 188 -11.39 5.40 -27.81
C LEU A 188 -11.94 4.31 -28.73
N ALA A 189 -11.11 3.74 -29.61
CA ALA A 189 -11.48 2.60 -30.44
C ALA A 189 -11.80 1.36 -29.60
N ALA A 190 -11.03 1.08 -28.54
CA ALA A 190 -11.31 -0.02 -27.60
C ALA A 190 -12.63 0.19 -26.84
N ARG A 191 -12.95 1.43 -26.45
CA ARG A 191 -14.24 1.79 -25.83
C ARG A 191 -15.40 1.67 -26.80
N ALA A 192 -15.24 2.19 -28.02
CA ALA A 192 -16.26 2.13 -29.06
C ALA A 192 -16.55 0.70 -29.51
N ALA A 193 -15.53 -0.17 -29.50
CA ALA A 193 -15.68 -1.60 -29.77
C ALA A 193 -16.35 -2.39 -28.61
N GLY A 194 -16.44 -1.81 -27.41
CA GLY A 194 -16.92 -2.46 -26.18
C GLY A 194 -18.13 -1.79 -25.54
N GLY A 195 -19.17 -1.48 -26.33
CA GLY A 195 -20.41 -0.86 -25.84
C GLY A 195 -21.05 -1.60 -24.65
N ALA A 196 -21.19 -0.89 -23.52
CA ALA A 196 -22.04 -1.21 -22.37
C ALA A 196 -22.10 -2.68 -21.91
N VAL A 197 -20.95 -3.27 -21.60
CA VAL A 197 -20.83 -4.36 -20.62
C VAL A 197 -19.56 -4.08 -19.82
N ALA A 198 -19.64 -4.30 -18.50
CA ALA A 198 -18.59 -4.15 -17.49
C ALA A 198 -17.16 -4.22 -18.05
N VAL A 199 -16.34 -3.24 -17.66
CA VAL A 199 -14.90 -3.16 -17.93
C VAL A 199 -14.24 -4.50 -17.61
N ALA A 200 -14.15 -5.36 -18.61
CA ALA A 200 -13.12 -6.37 -18.67
C ALA A 200 -11.84 -5.59 -18.98
N PRO A 201 -10.83 -5.62 -18.08
CA PRO A 201 -9.64 -4.81 -18.25
C PRO A 201 -8.97 -5.15 -19.57
N ALA A 202 -8.78 -4.12 -20.40
CA ALA A 202 -7.94 -4.21 -21.58
C ALA A 202 -6.60 -4.81 -21.18
N SER A 203 -6.17 -5.76 -22.00
CA SER A 203 -5.05 -6.66 -21.77
C SER A 203 -3.73 -5.93 -21.47
N VAL A 204 -3.36 -5.93 -20.19
CA VAL A 204 -1.96 -5.94 -19.69
C VAL A 204 -1.30 -7.31 -19.98
N ALA A 205 -1.85 -8.10 -20.91
CA ALA A 205 -1.60 -9.53 -21.06
C ALA A 205 -0.21 -9.91 -21.60
N GLU A 206 0.71 -8.96 -21.78
CA GLU A 206 2.12 -9.26 -22.11
C GLU A 206 3.15 -8.70 -21.12
N ARG A 207 2.72 -8.16 -19.97
CA ARG A 207 3.63 -7.98 -18.82
C ARG A 207 3.04 -8.40 -17.48
N VAL A 208 2.08 -9.31 -17.51
CA VAL A 208 1.79 -10.16 -16.36
C VAL A 208 2.97 -11.12 -16.22
N GLU A 209 3.99 -10.71 -15.45
CA GLU A 209 4.70 -11.66 -14.61
C GLU A 209 3.61 -12.57 -14.04
N ARG A 210 3.64 -13.87 -14.35
CA ARG A 210 2.68 -14.83 -13.82
C ARG A 210 2.70 -14.66 -12.31
N VAL A 211 1.71 -13.94 -11.76
CA VAL A 211 1.66 -13.65 -10.34
C VAL A 211 1.50 -14.98 -9.65
N GLU A 212 2.57 -15.44 -9.01
CA GLU A 212 2.58 -16.69 -8.29
C GLU A 212 1.55 -16.58 -7.16
N PRO A 213 0.46 -17.40 -7.16
CA PRO A 213 -0.64 -17.20 -6.22
C PRO A 213 -0.20 -17.26 -4.77
N ALA A 214 0.79 -18.12 -4.48
CA ALA A 214 1.37 -18.27 -3.16
C ALA A 214 2.12 -17.02 -2.68
N LEU A 215 2.89 -16.39 -3.57
CA LEU A 215 3.60 -15.16 -3.27
C LEU A 215 2.64 -13.99 -3.06
N ALA A 216 1.63 -13.85 -3.92
CA ALA A 216 0.62 -12.80 -3.80
C ALA A 216 -0.23 -12.93 -2.53
N ASP A 217 -0.65 -14.15 -2.18
CA ASP A 217 -1.35 -14.42 -0.92
C ASP A 217 -0.47 -14.09 0.30
N ALA A 218 0.80 -14.50 0.28
CA ALA A 218 1.73 -14.21 1.36
C ALA A 218 1.97 -12.70 1.54
N LYS A 219 2.12 -11.94 0.44
CA LYS A 219 2.24 -10.48 0.48
C LYS A 219 0.97 -9.84 1.06
N ALA A 220 -0.21 -10.29 0.63
CA ALA A 220 -1.47 -9.78 1.15
C ALA A 220 -1.65 -10.05 2.65
N LEU A 221 -1.35 -11.27 3.11
CA LEU A 221 -1.34 -11.60 4.54
C LEU A 221 -0.34 -10.76 5.34
N ARG A 222 0.87 -10.56 4.81
CA ARG A 222 1.91 -9.75 5.44
C ARG A 222 1.48 -8.30 5.60
N ARG A 223 0.85 -7.70 4.57
CA ARG A 223 0.24 -6.37 4.65
C ARG A 223 -0.79 -6.31 5.76
N MET A 224 -1.76 -7.22 5.77
CA MET A 224 -2.79 -7.25 6.82
C MET A 224 -2.19 -7.40 8.22
N PHE A 225 -1.20 -8.27 8.39
CA PHE A 225 -0.52 -8.48 9.68
C PHE A 225 0.20 -7.22 10.19
N LEU A 226 0.88 -6.49 9.31
CA LEU A 226 1.66 -5.31 9.69
C LEU A 226 0.82 -4.04 9.81
N GLU A 227 -0.15 -3.86 8.92
CA GLU A 227 -0.90 -2.60 8.81
C GLU A 227 -2.13 -2.57 9.70
N LEU A 228 -2.81 -3.69 9.94
CA LEU A 228 -4.03 -3.72 10.76
C LEU A 228 -3.79 -3.21 12.20
N PRO A 229 -2.70 -3.60 12.90
CA PRO A 229 -2.39 -3.01 14.20
C PRO A 229 -2.15 -1.49 14.12
N CYS A 230 -1.46 -1.02 13.08
CA CYS A 230 -1.23 0.41 12.86
C CYS A 230 -2.56 1.16 12.60
N LEU A 231 -3.47 0.57 11.83
CA LEU A 231 -4.80 1.12 11.56
C LEU A 231 -5.61 1.23 12.84
N MET A 232 -5.63 0.17 13.65
CA MET A 232 -6.28 0.18 14.96
C MET A 232 -5.67 1.21 15.92
N CYS A 233 -4.35 1.41 15.89
CA CYS A 233 -3.70 2.49 16.63
C CYS A 233 -4.16 3.87 16.14
N GLY A 234 -4.23 4.08 14.82
CA GLY A 234 -4.77 5.31 14.23
C GLY A 234 -6.21 5.56 14.69
N LEU A 235 -7.09 4.56 14.60
CA LEU A 235 -8.48 4.66 15.06
C LEU A 235 -8.60 4.96 16.56
N ARG A 236 -7.64 4.52 17.40
CA ARG A 236 -7.62 4.84 18.85
C ARG A 236 -7.09 6.25 19.15
N LEU A 237 -6.21 6.76 18.29
CA LEU A 237 -5.57 8.08 18.45
C LEU A 237 -6.35 9.20 17.75
N GLY A 238 -7.24 8.86 16.83
CA GLY A 238 -8.16 9.80 16.20
C GLY A 238 -9.09 10.47 17.21
N ALA A 239 -9.82 11.49 16.74
CA ALA A 239 -10.74 12.27 17.56
C ALA A 239 -11.71 11.39 18.36
N LEU A 240 -11.85 11.69 19.66
CA LEU A 240 -12.79 11.00 20.52
C LEU A 240 -14.22 11.37 20.11
N PRO A 241 -15.13 10.38 19.91
CA PRO A 241 -16.50 10.68 19.57
C PRO A 241 -17.17 11.49 20.69
N SER A 242 -17.89 12.54 20.32
CA SER A 242 -18.60 13.40 21.24
C SER A 242 -19.85 12.72 21.86
N GLY A 243 -20.42 11.73 21.15
CA GLY A 243 -21.63 11.00 21.55
C GLY A 243 -21.38 9.59 22.11
N GLN A 244 -22.22 9.16 23.06
CA GLN A 244 -22.14 7.81 23.65
C GLN A 244 -22.37 6.68 22.63
N ASP A 245 -23.27 6.89 21.68
CA ASP A 245 -23.59 5.86 20.67
C ASP A 245 -22.42 5.69 19.68
N GLN A 246 -21.81 6.78 19.23
CA GLN A 246 -20.62 6.75 18.39
C GLN A 246 -19.41 6.12 19.13
N PHE A 247 -19.26 6.41 20.43
CA PHE A 247 -18.23 5.76 21.25
C PHE A 247 -18.43 4.22 21.30
N ARG A 248 -19.68 3.76 21.48
CA ARG A 248 -20.00 2.32 21.45
C ARG A 248 -19.72 1.72 20.08
N GLN A 249 -20.03 2.44 19.00
CA GLN A 249 -19.79 2.01 17.63
C GLN A 249 -18.29 1.86 17.35
N GLN A 250 -17.47 2.86 17.71
CA GLN A 250 -16.01 2.78 17.62
C GLN A 250 -15.44 1.64 18.46
N GLN A 251 -15.95 1.42 19.68
CA GLN A 251 -15.54 0.30 20.52
C GLN A 251 -15.87 -1.05 19.86
N ALA A 252 -17.06 -1.19 19.26
CA ALA A 252 -17.46 -2.40 18.55
C ALA A 252 -16.57 -2.65 17.32
N LEU A 253 -16.25 -1.61 16.54
CA LEU A 253 -15.32 -1.68 15.42
C LEU A 253 -13.94 -2.14 15.87
N LEU A 254 -13.37 -1.54 16.92
CA LEU A 254 -12.07 -1.92 17.47
C LEU A 254 -12.05 -3.37 17.96
N GLN A 255 -13.13 -3.85 18.58
CA GLN A 255 -13.24 -5.26 19.02
C GLN A 255 -13.30 -6.24 17.84
N ARG A 256 -14.01 -5.88 16.76
CA ARG A 256 -14.07 -6.69 15.54
C ARG A 256 -12.72 -6.75 14.84
N LEU A 257 -12.04 -5.62 14.70
CA LEU A 257 -10.69 -5.54 14.16
C LEU A 257 -9.67 -6.31 15.01
N ASP A 258 -9.79 -6.30 16.33
CA ASP A 258 -8.94 -7.07 17.23
C ASP A 258 -9.09 -8.58 17.03
N ARG A 259 -10.33 -9.07 16.90
CA ARG A 259 -10.60 -10.47 16.55
C ARG A 259 -10.02 -10.84 15.19
N LEU A 260 -10.19 -9.98 14.19
CA LEU A 260 -9.60 -10.19 12.87
C LEU A 260 -8.07 -10.27 12.91
N SER A 261 -7.43 -9.42 13.72
CA SER A 261 -5.97 -9.43 13.90
C SER A 261 -5.46 -10.78 14.44
N VAL A 262 -6.17 -11.33 15.42
CA VAL A 262 -5.86 -12.69 15.94
C VAL A 262 -6.06 -13.74 14.85
N GLU A 263 -7.17 -13.67 14.11
CA GLU A 263 -7.44 -14.62 13.03
C GLU A 263 -6.35 -14.60 11.96
N ILE A 264 -5.97 -13.41 11.46
CA ILE A 264 -4.92 -13.21 10.45
C ILE A 264 -3.59 -13.77 10.94
N THR A 265 -3.23 -13.56 12.20
CA THR A 265 -1.98 -14.08 12.79
C THR A 265 -1.91 -15.60 12.78
N THR A 266 -3.06 -16.28 12.81
CA THR A 266 -3.15 -17.75 12.74
C THR A 266 -3.32 -18.30 11.33
N MET A 267 -3.43 -17.45 10.32
CA MET A 267 -3.60 -17.89 8.93
C MET A 267 -2.26 -18.31 8.30
N PRO A 268 -2.09 -19.58 7.91
CA PRO A 268 -0.89 -19.97 7.18
C PRO A 268 -0.93 -19.39 5.76
N ALA A 269 0.21 -18.87 5.31
CA ALA A 269 0.44 -18.58 3.89
C ALA A 269 0.26 -19.85 3.04
N LEU A 270 -0.10 -19.72 1.76
CA LEU A 270 -0.38 -20.89 0.90
C LEU A 270 0.74 -21.95 0.89
N VAL A 271 2.01 -21.54 0.92
CA VAL A 271 3.18 -22.46 0.97
C VAL A 271 3.21 -23.28 2.27
N LEU A 272 2.65 -22.74 3.35
CA LEU A 272 2.61 -23.35 4.68
C LEU A 272 1.25 -23.96 5.01
N ALA A 273 0.28 -23.89 4.10
CA ALA A 273 -1.08 -24.33 4.35
C ALA A 273 -1.23 -25.85 4.44
N ALA A 274 -0.30 -26.61 3.82
CA ALA A 274 -0.18 -28.06 3.96
C ALA A 274 1.32 -28.44 3.90
N PRO A 275 1.88 -29.07 4.94
CA PRO A 275 3.29 -29.44 4.96
C PRO A 275 3.65 -30.39 3.80
N GLY A 276 4.60 -29.98 2.95
CA GLY A 276 5.16 -30.82 1.89
C GLY A 276 4.26 -31.07 0.67
N GLN A 277 3.03 -30.55 0.65
CA GLN A 277 2.13 -30.70 -0.49
C GLN A 277 1.43 -29.36 -0.78
N PRO A 278 1.63 -28.76 -1.97
CA PRO A 278 0.91 -27.56 -2.34
C PRO A 278 -0.59 -27.87 -2.48
N LEU A 279 -1.43 -26.92 -2.08
CA LEU A 279 -2.89 -27.00 -2.30
C LEU A 279 -3.20 -27.08 -3.80
N ALA A 280 -4.39 -27.58 -4.15
CA ALA A 280 -4.87 -27.54 -5.53
C ALA A 280 -4.87 -26.10 -6.06
N ILE A 281 -4.57 -25.92 -7.35
CA ILE A 281 -4.42 -24.57 -7.94
C ILE A 281 -5.70 -23.73 -7.78
N ASP A 282 -6.88 -24.34 -7.87
CA ASP A 282 -8.16 -23.65 -7.68
C ASP A 282 -8.35 -23.14 -6.25
N ASP A 283 -7.92 -23.93 -5.26
CA ASP A 283 -7.90 -23.50 -3.85
C ASP A 283 -6.90 -22.37 -3.61
N GLN A 284 -5.70 -22.47 -4.21
CA GLN A 284 -4.70 -21.40 -4.15
C GLN A 284 -5.23 -20.10 -4.74
N LEU A 285 -5.83 -20.17 -5.94
CA LEU A 285 -6.40 -19.01 -6.61
C LEU A 285 -7.57 -18.41 -5.84
N ARG A 286 -8.47 -19.24 -5.28
CA ARG A 286 -9.56 -18.75 -4.43
C ARG A 286 -9.03 -18.00 -3.22
N ARG A 287 -8.14 -18.63 -2.45
CA ARG A 287 -7.57 -18.03 -1.23
C ARG A 287 -6.82 -16.74 -1.54
N MET A 288 -6.00 -16.73 -2.60
CA MET A 288 -5.30 -15.54 -3.07
C MET A 288 -6.27 -14.40 -3.43
N ARG A 289 -7.38 -14.69 -4.13
CA ARG A 289 -8.40 -13.68 -4.46
C ARG A 289 -9.01 -13.05 -3.20
N HIS A 290 -9.36 -13.87 -2.22
CA HIS A 290 -9.89 -13.38 -0.95
C HIS A 290 -8.88 -12.52 -0.19
N SER A 291 -7.62 -12.96 -0.10
CA SER A 291 -6.54 -12.15 0.50
C SER A 291 -6.37 -10.82 -0.21
N ARG A 292 -6.44 -10.80 -1.55
CA ARG A 292 -6.34 -9.57 -2.34
C ARG A 292 -7.52 -8.63 -2.10
N ARG A 293 -8.74 -9.15 -1.99
CA ARG A 293 -9.92 -8.33 -1.68
C ARG A 293 -9.90 -7.80 -0.25
N ALA A 294 -9.41 -8.60 0.70
CA ALA A 294 -9.17 -8.16 2.06
C ALA A 294 -8.18 -6.99 2.11
N THR A 295 -7.12 -7.01 1.28
CA THR A 295 -6.21 -5.84 1.18
C THR A 295 -6.85 -4.61 0.54
N VAL A 296 -7.86 -4.77 -0.34
CA VAL A 296 -8.64 -3.63 -0.85
C VAL A 296 -9.48 -3.02 0.28
N ALA A 297 -10.14 -3.86 1.09
CA ALA A 297 -10.87 -3.37 2.27
C ALA A 297 -9.94 -2.70 3.30
N LEU A 298 -8.69 -3.16 3.42
CA LEU A 298 -7.67 -2.51 4.24
C LEU A 298 -7.27 -1.14 3.69
N ASP A 299 -7.12 -1.01 2.37
CA ASP A 299 -6.85 0.28 1.70
C ASP A 299 -8.04 1.24 1.89
N GLU A 300 -9.28 0.75 1.78
CA GLU A 300 -10.51 1.51 2.12
C GLU A 300 -10.48 1.99 3.57
N ALA A 301 -10.05 1.14 4.51
CA ALA A 301 -9.99 1.49 5.92
C ALA A 301 -8.95 2.59 6.21
N TRP A 302 -7.81 2.58 5.51
CA TRP A 302 -6.83 3.68 5.59
C TRP A 302 -7.40 4.99 5.03
N ALA A 303 -8.10 4.92 3.91
CA ALA A 303 -8.77 6.10 3.33
C ALA A 303 -9.87 6.64 4.25
N LEU A 304 -10.61 5.76 4.94
CA LEU A 304 -11.59 6.15 5.94
C LEU A 304 -10.91 6.85 7.14
N LEU A 305 -9.81 6.30 7.66
CA LEU A 305 -9.08 6.91 8.78
C LEU A 305 -8.61 8.33 8.41
N ALA A 306 -8.13 8.53 7.19
CA ALA A 306 -7.79 9.86 6.68
C ALA A 306 -8.96 10.84 6.80
N ARG A 307 -10.15 10.40 6.37
CA ARG A 307 -11.37 11.22 6.41
C ARG A 307 -11.84 11.49 7.84
N LEU A 308 -11.65 10.55 8.76
CA LEU A 308 -11.95 10.71 10.18
C LEU A 308 -11.04 11.77 10.82
N ASP A 309 -9.73 11.74 10.56
CA ASP A 309 -8.78 12.75 11.06
C ASP A 309 -9.10 14.17 10.56
N GLY A 310 -9.72 14.29 9.38
CA GLY A 310 -10.14 15.56 8.79
C GLY A 310 -11.55 16.03 9.17
N ALA A 311 -12.39 15.17 9.75
CA ALA A 311 -13.80 15.46 10.04
C ALA A 311 -14.01 16.40 11.24
N ASP A 312 -12.96 16.63 12.03
CA ASP A 312 -13.04 17.25 13.36
C ASP A 312 -13.23 18.78 13.36
N LYS A 313 -13.36 19.42 12.19
CA LYS A 313 -13.21 20.89 12.10
C LYS A 313 -14.47 21.70 11.80
N ASP A 314 -15.42 21.29 10.97
CA ASP A 314 -16.56 22.18 10.63
C ASP A 314 -17.87 21.48 10.19
N GLU A 315 -17.92 20.16 10.05
CA GLU A 315 -19.10 19.45 9.51
C GLU A 315 -19.66 18.41 10.48
N GLY A 316 -20.85 18.70 11.02
CA GLY A 316 -21.39 18.12 12.24
C GLY A 316 -21.71 16.62 12.26
N ASP A 317 -22.26 16.19 13.41
CA ASP A 317 -22.50 14.80 13.84
C ASP A 317 -23.04 13.82 12.78
N ALA A 318 -23.80 14.31 11.79
CA ALA A 318 -24.35 13.49 10.70
C ALA A 318 -23.29 12.96 9.72
N ARG A 319 -22.26 13.75 9.38
CA ARG A 319 -21.14 13.31 8.53
C ARG A 319 -20.33 12.25 9.24
N LEU A 320 -20.07 12.44 10.54
CA LEU A 320 -19.36 11.48 11.36
C LEU A 320 -20.12 10.16 11.49
N ALA A 321 -21.45 10.20 11.67
CA ALA A 321 -22.29 8.99 11.67
C ALA A 321 -22.18 8.21 10.35
N ALA A 322 -22.27 8.89 9.20
CA ALA A 322 -22.12 8.24 7.90
C ALA A 322 -20.73 7.60 7.70
N LEU A 323 -19.67 8.23 8.22
CA LEU A 323 -18.32 7.65 8.21
C LEU A 323 -18.24 6.38 9.08
N TYR A 324 -18.96 6.30 10.19
CA TYR A 324 -19.02 5.09 10.99
C TYR A 324 -19.85 3.96 10.37
N ASP A 325 -20.96 4.28 9.68
CA ASP A 325 -21.70 3.29 8.89
C ASP A 325 -20.82 2.70 7.78
N GLU A 326 -20.02 3.56 7.13
CA GLU A 326 -19.04 3.14 6.14
C GLU A 326 -17.93 2.28 6.77
N ALA A 327 -17.48 2.62 7.99
CA ALA A 327 -16.55 1.80 8.75
C ALA A 327 -17.10 0.39 9.00
N GLU A 328 -18.38 0.28 9.35
CA GLU A 328 -19.02 -1.03 9.56
C GLU A 328 -19.05 -1.87 8.29
N ARG A 329 -19.34 -1.25 7.14
CA ARG A 329 -19.29 -1.89 5.82
C ARG A 329 -17.88 -2.41 5.51
N ILE A 330 -16.87 -1.56 5.70
CA ILE A 330 -15.46 -1.92 5.43
C ILE A 330 -15.01 -3.08 6.32
N VAL A 331 -15.32 -3.03 7.62
CA VAL A 331 -14.98 -4.12 8.56
C VAL A 331 -15.74 -5.40 8.19
N ALA A 332 -17.01 -5.31 7.80
CA ALA A 332 -17.78 -6.47 7.35
C ALA A 332 -17.19 -7.11 6.09
N ASN A 333 -16.73 -6.30 5.13
CA ASN A 333 -16.05 -6.79 3.94
C ASN A 333 -14.72 -7.49 4.30
N LEU A 334 -13.94 -6.89 5.19
CA LEU A 334 -12.69 -7.49 5.67
C LEU A 334 -12.96 -8.85 6.37
N GLU A 335 -13.97 -8.93 7.24
CA GLU A 335 -14.40 -10.16 7.88
C GLU A 335 -14.85 -11.23 6.87
N ALA A 336 -15.67 -10.85 5.90
CA ALA A 336 -16.19 -11.75 4.88
C ALA A 336 -15.07 -12.33 4.01
N GLU A 337 -14.10 -11.51 3.59
CA GLU A 337 -12.98 -11.96 2.76
C GLU A 337 -12.00 -12.83 3.58
N CYS A 338 -11.72 -12.47 4.83
CA CYS A 338 -10.95 -13.32 5.75
C CYS A 338 -11.62 -14.68 5.99
N ALA A 339 -12.94 -14.70 6.18
CA ALA A 339 -13.72 -15.93 6.33
C ALA A 339 -13.74 -16.77 5.04
N GLY A 340 -13.93 -16.12 3.88
CA GLY A 340 -13.92 -16.76 2.56
C GLY A 340 -12.57 -17.43 2.25
N ARG A 341 -11.47 -16.80 2.67
CA ARG A 341 -10.13 -17.41 2.58
C ARG A 341 -10.02 -18.69 3.42
N ARG A 342 -10.55 -18.70 4.65
CA ARG A 342 -10.48 -19.86 5.56
C ARG A 342 -11.43 -20.99 5.16
N ALA A 343 -12.48 -20.70 4.41
CA ALA A 343 -13.48 -21.67 4.02
C ALA A 343 -12.85 -22.90 3.34
N VAL A 344 -13.19 -24.08 3.88
CA VAL A 344 -12.84 -25.37 3.30
C VAL A 344 -13.75 -25.60 2.10
N HIS A 345 -13.17 -25.77 0.91
CA HIS A 345 -13.95 -26.15 -0.26
C HIS A 345 -14.17 -27.67 -0.19
N ALA A 346 -15.42 -28.09 -0.02
CA ALA A 346 -15.75 -29.50 -0.22
C ALA A 346 -15.47 -29.84 -1.68
N ALA A 347 -14.59 -30.82 -1.94
CA ALA A 347 -14.37 -31.31 -3.29
C ALA A 347 -15.73 -31.77 -3.85
N LYS A 348 -16.07 -31.33 -5.07
CA LYS A 348 -17.16 -31.99 -5.81
C LYS A 348 -16.75 -33.45 -5.97
N GLU A 349 -17.52 -34.36 -5.37
CA GLU A 349 -17.40 -35.78 -5.68
C GLU A 349 -17.56 -35.94 -7.20
N PRO A 350 -16.63 -36.63 -7.89
CA PRO A 350 -16.84 -37.00 -9.28
C PRO A 350 -18.04 -37.95 -9.33
N ALA A 351 -19.05 -37.57 -10.12
CA ALA A 351 -20.24 -38.38 -10.40
C ALA A 351 -19.91 -39.63 -11.23
#